data_AF-A0A023BXC5-F1
#
_entry.id   AF-A0A023BXC5-F1
#
_cell.length_a   1.000
_cell.length_b   1.000
_cell.length_c   1.000
_cell.angle_alpha   90.00
_cell.angle_beta   90.00
_cell.angle_gamma   90.00
#
_symmetry.space_group_name_H-M   'P 1'
#
loop_
_entity.id
_entity.type
_entity.pdbx_description
1 polymer ?
#
loop_
_entity_poly.entity_id
_entity_poly.type
_entity_poly.pdbx_seq_one_letter_code
_entity_poly.pdbx_strand_id
1 'polypeptide(L)'
;MRYIISYVSTVNPNISNSDMTALMDYVRLNNNAIGLMGILIYSEGNFFQILEGEEQTVKMMFEKIRKDYRHHNIIKMLDKEIISSSFSESRSSFTVISDHYNQSELHQFLKKEEEHNPEHYKSISYLAQKFMKFN
;
A
#
# COMPACT_ATOMS: atom_id res chain seq x y z
N MET A 1 7.84 0.37 17.41
CA MET A 1 6.42 -0.07 17.41
C MET A 1 5.99 -0.25 15.96
N ARG A 2 5.11 -1.22 15.66
CA ARG A 2 4.60 -1.38 14.29
C ARG A 2 3.40 -0.46 14.08
N TYR A 3 3.32 0.16 12.92
CA TYR A 3 2.30 1.14 12.58
C TYR A 3 1.76 0.88 11.18
N ILE A 4 0.50 1.20 10.97
CA ILE A 4 -0.15 1.09 9.66
C ILE A 4 -0.83 2.41 9.30
N ILE A 5 -0.61 2.80 8.05
CA ILE A 5 -1.39 3.84 7.40
C ILE A 5 -1.98 3.26 6.12
N SER A 6 -3.28 3.42 5.92
CA SER A 6 -3.89 3.18 4.61
C SER A 6 -4.63 4.42 4.12
N TYR A 7 -4.60 4.63 2.82
CA TYR A 7 -5.24 5.80 2.20
C TYR A 7 -5.68 5.53 0.76
N VAL A 8 -6.63 6.34 0.30
CA VAL A 8 -6.95 6.52 -1.12
C VAL A 8 -6.62 7.92 -1.58
N SER A 9 -6.35 8.10 -2.87
CA SER A 9 -6.12 9.41 -3.47
C SER A 9 -6.38 9.38 -4.98
N THR A 10 -6.57 10.56 -5.58
CA THR A 10 -6.80 10.70 -7.02
C THR A 10 -5.50 11.07 -7.73
N VAL A 11 -5.19 10.38 -8.82
CA VAL A 11 -4.01 10.64 -9.65
C VAL A 11 -4.15 11.97 -10.36
N ASN A 12 -3.06 12.73 -10.45
CA ASN A 12 -3.01 13.93 -11.27
C ASN A 12 -3.09 13.54 -12.76
N PRO A 13 -4.09 14.01 -13.53
CA PRO A 13 -4.31 13.57 -14.92
C PRO A 13 -3.17 13.94 -15.87
N ASN A 14 -2.25 14.82 -15.46
CA ASN A 14 -1.09 15.21 -16.25
C ASN A 14 0.07 14.20 -16.18
N ILE A 15 -0.05 13.12 -15.40
CA ILE A 15 0.98 12.09 -15.33
C ILE A 15 0.93 11.21 -16.58
N SER A 16 2.07 11.05 -17.24
CA SER A 16 2.19 10.14 -18.37
C SER A 16 2.20 8.68 -17.91
N ASN A 17 1.82 7.76 -18.80
CA ASN A 17 1.89 6.32 -18.50
C ASN A 17 3.33 5.88 -18.18
N SER A 18 4.35 6.45 -18.83
CA SER A 18 5.75 6.16 -18.52
C SER A 18 6.16 6.64 -17.13
N ASP A 19 5.70 7.82 -16.71
CA ASP A 19 5.95 8.32 -15.36
C ASP A 19 5.24 7.47 -14.31
N MET A 20 4.05 6.96 -14.64
CA MET A 20 3.32 6.03 -13.78
C MET A 20 4.09 4.71 -13.61
N THR A 21 4.58 4.11 -14.69
CA THR A 21 5.40 2.88 -14.61
C THR A 21 6.67 3.12 -13.79
N ALA A 22 7.37 4.23 -14.02
CA ALA A 22 8.56 4.60 -13.27
C ALA A 22 8.26 4.84 -11.77
N LEU A 23 7.12 5.47 -11.45
CA LEU A 23 6.65 5.63 -10.08
C LEU A 23 6.42 4.27 -9.42
N MET A 24 5.76 3.34 -10.10
CA MET A 24 5.47 2.01 -9.56
C MET A 24 6.73 1.22 -9.23
N ASP A 25 7.71 1.24 -10.13
CA ASP A 25 9.01 0.61 -9.90
C ASP A 25 9.76 1.28 -8.76
N TYR A 26 9.77 2.62 -8.73
CA TYR A 26 10.37 3.38 -7.65
C TYR A 26 9.76 3.04 -6.30
N VAL A 27 8.42 3.02 -6.19
CA VAL A 27 7.72 2.70 -4.94
C VAL A 27 8.09 1.31 -4.46
N ARG A 28 8.06 0.32 -5.37
CA ARG A 28 8.45 -1.05 -5.05
C ARG A 28 9.87 -1.10 -4.50
N LEU A 29 10.85 -0.55 -5.22
CA LEU A 29 12.25 -0.63 -4.82
C LEU A 29 12.54 0.15 -3.54
N ASN A 30 12.09 1.40 -3.46
CA ASN A 30 12.36 2.28 -2.34
C ASN A 30 11.71 1.76 -1.05
N ASN A 31 10.45 1.34 -1.10
CA ASN A 31 9.75 0.89 0.10
C ASN A 31 10.35 -0.41 0.65
N ASN A 32 10.72 -1.34 -0.22
CA ASN A 32 11.46 -2.54 0.19
C ASN A 32 12.82 -2.19 0.82
N ALA A 33 13.57 -1.24 0.23
CA ALA A 33 14.89 -0.85 0.72
C ALA A 33 14.88 -0.24 2.13
N ILE A 34 13.78 0.42 2.51
CA ILE A 34 13.61 1.02 3.84
C ILE A 34 12.77 0.16 4.80
N GLY A 35 12.49 -1.10 4.42
CA GLY A 35 11.79 -2.06 5.28
C GLY A 35 10.28 -1.81 5.43
N LEU A 36 9.66 -1.05 4.52
CA LEU A 36 8.21 -0.91 4.48
C LEU A 36 7.55 -2.11 3.80
N MET A 37 6.48 -2.58 4.43
CA MET A 37 5.55 -3.58 3.95
C MET A 37 4.28 -2.91 3.44
N GLY A 38 3.49 -3.70 2.70
CA GLY A 38 2.17 -3.30 2.26
C GLY A 38 2.01 -3.39 0.75
N ILE A 39 1.09 -2.58 0.23
CA ILE A 39 0.67 -2.62 -1.15
C ILE A 39 0.38 -1.22 -1.67
N LEU A 40 0.73 -0.95 -2.92
CA LEU A 40 0.19 0.15 -3.71
C LEU A 40 -0.63 -0.43 -4.85
N ILE A 41 -1.85 0.05 -5.01
CA ILE A 41 -2.74 -0.30 -6.11
C ILE A 41 -3.08 0.97 -6.87
N TYR A 42 -2.91 0.94 -8.18
CA TYR A 42 -3.45 1.95 -9.09
C TYR A 42 -4.58 1.37 -9.91
N SER A 43 -5.74 2.00 -9.82
CA SER A 43 -6.88 1.64 -10.66
C SER A 43 -7.75 2.83 -11.00
N GLU A 44 -8.09 2.96 -12.29
CA GLU A 44 -9.02 3.96 -12.83
C GLU A 44 -8.75 5.39 -12.33
N GLY A 45 -7.49 5.82 -12.39
CA GLY A 45 -7.10 7.18 -11.97
C GLY A 45 -7.08 7.40 -10.46
N ASN A 46 -7.08 6.34 -9.66
CA ASN A 46 -6.96 6.40 -8.21
C ASN A 46 -5.81 5.54 -7.71
N PHE A 47 -5.23 5.94 -6.57
CA PHE A 47 -4.34 5.10 -5.78
C PHE A 47 -5.05 4.62 -4.51
N PHE A 48 -4.77 3.38 -4.14
CA PHE A 48 -4.98 2.83 -2.82
C PHE A 48 -3.65 2.31 -2.30
N GLN A 49 -3.21 2.77 -1.13
CA GLN A 49 -1.95 2.31 -0.55
C GLN A 49 -2.11 1.91 0.91
N ILE A 50 -1.41 0.85 1.28
CA ILE A 50 -1.16 0.44 2.66
C ILE A 50 0.34 0.52 2.88
N LEU A 51 0.72 1.24 3.94
CA LEU A 51 2.09 1.34 4.44
C LEU A 51 2.13 0.71 5.82
N GLU A 52 3.03 -0.24 6.02
CA GLU A 52 3.18 -0.92 7.28
C GLU A 52 4.66 -1.12 7.61
N GLY A 53 5.03 -0.94 8.88
CA GLY A 53 6.41 -1.07 9.31
C GLY A 53 6.66 -0.35 10.62
N GLU A 54 7.91 0.07 10.83
CA GLU A 54 8.29 0.88 11.98
C GLU A 54 7.58 2.25 11.92
N GLU A 55 7.02 2.69 13.05
CA GLU A 55 6.15 3.86 13.15
C GLU A 55 6.76 5.14 12.57
N GLN A 56 8.00 5.46 12.95
CA GLN A 56 8.67 6.65 12.46
C GLN A 56 8.85 6.58 10.93
N THR A 57 9.25 5.43 10.42
CA THR A 57 9.43 5.17 8.99
C THR A 57 8.13 5.32 8.20
N VAL A 58 7.03 4.73 8.70
CA VAL A 58 5.70 4.82 8.08
C VAL A 58 5.21 6.27 8.06
N LYS A 59 5.29 6.97 9.19
CA LYS A 59 4.85 8.37 9.30
C LYS A 59 5.69 9.29 8.41
N MET A 60 7.01 9.13 8.39
CA MET A 60 7.89 9.91 7.53
C MET A 60 7.61 9.68 6.04
N MET A 61 7.36 8.43 5.63
CA MET A 61 7.00 8.12 4.25
C MET A 61 5.65 8.74 3.88
N PHE A 62 4.65 8.61 4.74
CA PHE A 62 3.33 9.19 4.50
C PHE A 62 3.37 10.72 4.38
N GLU A 63 4.22 11.40 5.15
CA GLU A 63 4.41 12.85 5.02
C GLU A 63 5.01 13.28 3.68
N LYS A 64 5.90 12.46 3.09
CA LYS A 64 6.43 12.69 1.74
C LYS A 64 5.35 12.48 0.70
N ILE A 65 4.62 11.36 0.80
CA ILE A 65 3.50 11.03 -0.07
C ILE A 65 2.46 12.14 -0.05
N ARG A 66 2.08 12.64 1.13
CA ARG A 66 1.05 13.69 1.24
C ARG A 66 1.35 14.98 0.45
N LYS A 67 2.62 15.24 0.17
CA LYS A 67 3.09 16.43 -0.55
C LYS A 67 3.44 16.14 -2.02
N ASP A 68 3.25 14.90 -2.46
CA ASP A 68 3.60 14.48 -3.80
C ASP A 68 2.62 15.09 -4.82
N TYR A 69 3.15 15.83 -5.79
CA TYR A 69 2.34 16.51 -6.81
C TYR A 69 1.61 15.54 -7.75
N ARG A 70 1.97 14.26 -7.69
CA ARG A 70 1.44 13.22 -8.57
C ARG A 70 0.01 12.80 -8.21
N HIS A 71 -0.51 13.23 -7.08
CA HIS A 71 -1.87 12.92 -6.65
C HIS A 71 -2.44 14.02 -5.76
N HIS A 72 -3.74 13.94 -5.52
CA HIS A 72 -4.48 14.85 -4.65
C HIS A 72 -5.66 14.12 -3.98
N ASN A 73 -6.48 14.83 -3.20
CA ASN A 73 -7.66 14.29 -2.52
C ASN A 73 -7.36 13.05 -1.66
N ILE A 74 -6.32 13.13 -0.83
CA ILE A 74 -5.90 12.02 0.02
C ILE A 74 -6.91 11.83 1.16
N ILE A 75 -7.49 10.64 1.26
CA ILE A 75 -8.38 10.22 2.34
C ILE A 75 -7.73 9.06 3.08
N LYS A 76 -7.40 9.29 4.35
CA LYS A 76 -6.81 8.27 5.22
C LYS A 76 -7.92 7.37 5.78
N MET A 77 -7.74 6.06 5.71
CA MET A 77 -8.70 5.04 6.19
C MET A 77 -8.22 4.33 7.45
N LEU A 78 -6.90 4.10 7.58
CA LEU A 78 -6.26 3.55 8.78
C LEU A 78 -5.09 4.45 9.19
N ASP A 79 -4.90 4.63 10.49
CA ASP A 79 -3.83 5.42 11.11
C ASP A 79 -3.64 4.97 12.56
N LYS A 80 -2.92 3.87 12.77
CA LYS A 80 -2.85 3.27 14.11
C LYS A 80 -1.63 2.38 14.29
N GLU A 81 -1.33 2.12 15.55
CA GLU A 81 -0.39 1.09 15.97
C GLU A 81 -0.98 -0.29 15.73
N ILE A 82 -0.10 -1.26 15.43
CA ILE A 82 -0.44 -2.68 15.32
C ILE A 82 0.33 -3.44 16.39
N ILE A 83 -0.38 -4.26 17.16
CA ILE A 83 0.21 -5.20 18.12
C ILE A 83 0.53 -6.49 17.36
N SER A 84 1.81 -6.73 17.07
CA SER A 84 2.27 -7.99 16.48
C SER A 84 2.90 -8.87 17.57
N SER A 85 2.34 -10.06 17.79
CA SER A 85 2.80 -11.02 18.82
C SER A 85 3.91 -11.96 18.36
N SER A 86 4.28 -11.96 17.08
CA SER A 86 5.18 -12.95 16.49
C SER A 86 5.99 -12.33 15.35
N PHE A 87 7.24 -11.94 15.63
CA PHE A 87 8.14 -11.42 14.62
C PHE A 87 8.78 -12.58 13.84
N SER A 88 8.11 -13.03 12.78
CA SER A 88 8.73 -13.88 11.76
C SER A 88 9.40 -12.96 10.73
N GLU A 89 10.72 -12.90 10.76
CA GLU A 89 11.59 -12.14 9.82
C GLU A 89 11.58 -12.69 8.37
N SER A 90 10.48 -13.31 7.94
CA SER A 90 10.34 -13.85 6.59
C SER A 90 10.02 -12.73 5.59
N ARG A 91 11.08 -12.04 5.13
CA ARG A 91 11.17 -11.17 3.93
C ARG A 91 9.85 -10.50 3.51
N SER A 92 9.50 -9.50 4.30
CA SER A 92 8.68 -8.35 3.95
C SER A 92 8.89 -7.91 2.49
N SER A 93 7.82 -7.97 1.68
CA SER A 93 7.85 -7.49 0.30
C SER A 93 6.74 -6.46 0.08
N PHE A 94 7.08 -5.25 -0.34
CA PHE A 94 6.11 -4.25 -0.79
C PHE A 94 5.58 -4.64 -2.19
N THR A 95 4.27 -4.79 -2.31
CA THR A 95 3.59 -5.17 -3.56
C THR A 95 3.10 -3.93 -4.32
N VAL A 96 3.13 -3.96 -5.65
CA VAL A 96 2.61 -2.87 -6.49
C VAL A 96 1.77 -3.43 -7.63
N ILE A 97 0.51 -3.01 -7.72
CA ILE A 97 -0.49 -3.50 -8.67
C ILE A 97 -1.01 -2.33 -9.52
N SER A 98 -1.25 -2.58 -10.80
CA SER A 98 -1.87 -1.62 -11.73
C SER A 98 -2.92 -2.29 -12.61
N ASP A 99 -3.81 -1.50 -13.22
CA ASP A 99 -4.97 -1.94 -14.05
C ASP A 99 -4.67 -3.03 -15.10
N HIS A 100 -3.42 -3.19 -15.53
CA HIS A 100 -3.05 -4.17 -16.57
C HIS A 100 -2.56 -5.52 -16.04
N TYR A 101 -2.38 -5.73 -14.72
CA TYR A 101 -1.80 -6.98 -14.19
C TYR A 101 -2.24 -7.36 -12.75
N ASN A 102 -2.47 -8.67 -12.58
CA ASN A 102 -2.29 -9.51 -11.38
C ASN A 102 -3.33 -9.52 -10.22
N GLN A 103 -4.50 -10.13 -10.46
CA GLN A 103 -5.30 -10.78 -9.39
C GLN A 103 -4.44 -11.71 -8.52
N SER A 104 -3.45 -12.38 -9.11
CA SER A 104 -2.54 -13.27 -8.40
C SER A 104 -1.68 -12.55 -7.36
N GLU A 105 -1.21 -11.33 -7.63
CA GLU A 105 -0.42 -10.55 -6.67
C GLU A 105 -1.28 -10.03 -5.53
N LEU A 106 -2.51 -9.58 -5.85
CA LEU A 106 -3.47 -9.20 -4.80
C LEU A 106 -3.78 -10.40 -3.92
N HIS A 107 -4.07 -11.56 -4.52
CA HIS A 107 -4.36 -12.78 -3.77
C HIS A 107 -3.17 -13.22 -2.90
N GLN A 108 -1.94 -13.14 -3.44
CA GLN A 108 -0.73 -13.44 -2.68
C GLN A 108 -0.50 -12.46 -1.53
N PHE A 109 -0.77 -11.17 -1.74
CA PHE A 109 -0.75 -10.16 -0.68
C PHE A 109 -1.77 -10.47 0.40
N LEU A 110 -3.04 -10.69 0.02
CA LEU A 110 -4.12 -10.96 0.97
C LEU A 110 -3.88 -12.23 1.79
N LYS A 111 -3.34 -13.29 1.18
CA LYS A 111 -2.97 -14.51 1.90
C LYS A 111 -1.90 -14.24 2.96
N LYS A 112 -0.88 -13.45 2.65
CA LYS A 112 0.15 -13.05 3.62
C LYS A 112 -0.45 -12.20 4.74
N GLU A 113 -1.34 -11.26 4.41
CA GLU A 113 -2.00 -10.41 5.40
C GLU A 113 -2.90 -11.22 6.35
N GLU A 114 -3.58 -12.26 5.86
CA GLU A 114 -4.39 -13.17 6.69
C GLU A 114 -3.52 -13.91 7.72
N GLU A 115 -2.34 -14.36 7.31
CA GLU A 115 -1.38 -15.07 8.16
C GLU A 115 -0.71 -14.16 9.21
N HIS A 116 -0.36 -12.93 8.84
CA HIS A 116 0.48 -12.05 9.67
C HIS A 116 -0.29 -10.99 10.46
N ASN A 117 -1.47 -10.60 9.98
CA ASN A 117 -2.27 -9.52 10.54
C ASN A 117 -3.75 -9.94 10.71
N PRO A 118 -4.07 -11.07 11.39
CA PRO A 118 -5.42 -11.63 11.41
C PRO A 118 -6.48 -10.68 12.00
N GLU A 119 -6.09 -9.81 12.93
CA GLU A 119 -6.98 -8.79 13.52
C GLU A 119 -7.39 -7.69 12.54
N HIS A 120 -6.59 -7.44 11.49
CA HIS A 120 -6.79 -6.34 10.54
C HIS A 120 -7.07 -6.82 9.12
N TYR A 121 -6.83 -8.10 8.85
CA TYR A 121 -7.06 -8.75 7.56
C TYR A 121 -8.45 -8.48 7.01
N LYS A 122 -9.52 -8.60 7.81
CA LYS A 122 -10.89 -8.36 7.33
C LYS A 122 -11.07 -6.95 6.76
N SER A 123 -10.56 -5.93 7.45
CA SER A 123 -10.64 -4.55 7.00
C SER A 123 -9.75 -4.30 5.77
N ILE A 124 -8.52 -4.81 5.77
CA ILE A 124 -7.58 -4.67 4.65
C ILE A 124 -8.13 -5.34 3.39
N SER A 125 -8.59 -6.57 3.53
CA SER A 125 -9.17 -7.39 2.46
C SER A 125 -10.42 -6.71 1.88
N TYR A 126 -11.33 -6.24 2.74
CA TYR A 126 -12.51 -5.49 2.30
C TYR A 126 -12.15 -4.24 1.50
N LEU A 127 -11.22 -3.42 2.01
CA LEU A 127 -10.83 -2.17 1.35
C LEU A 127 -10.14 -2.43 0.01
N ALA A 128 -9.21 -3.38 -0.06
CA ALA A 128 -8.48 -3.70 -1.27
C ALA A 128 -9.38 -4.30 -2.36
N GLN A 129 -10.27 -5.24 -1.99
CA GLN A 129 -11.23 -5.84 -2.93
C GLN A 129 -12.24 -4.81 -3.44
N LYS A 130 -12.79 -3.99 -2.54
CA LYS A 130 -13.74 -2.92 -2.91
C LYS A 130 -13.09 -1.89 -3.83
N PHE A 131 -11.82 -1.54 -3.59
CA PHE A 131 -11.08 -0.62 -4.46
C PHE A 131 -10.91 -1.18 -5.87
N MET A 132 -10.56 -2.46 -5.98
CA MET A 132 -10.42 -3.16 -7.27
C MET A 132 -11.74 -3.55 -7.92
N LYS A 133 -12.89 -3.19 -7.32
CA LYS A 133 -14.24 -3.59 -7.75
C LYS A 133 -14.41 -5.11 -7.90
N PHE A 134 -13.66 -5.89 -7.13
CA PHE A 134 -13.91 -7.33 -7.05
C PHE A 134 -15.17 -7.54 -6.20
N ASN A 135 -16.20 -8.13 -6.82
CA ASN A 135 -17.44 -8.55 -6.18
C ASN A 135 -17.30 -9.94 -5.57
#